data_AF-A0A9W7SZW3-F1
#
_entry.id   AF-A0A9W7SZW3-F1
#
_cell.length_a   1.000
_cell.length_b   1.000
_cell.length_c   1.000
_cell.angle_alpha   90.00
_cell.angle_beta   90.00
_cell.angle_gamma   90.00
#
_symmetry.space_group_name_H-M   'P 1'
#
loop_
_entity.id
_entity.type
_entity.pdbx_description
1 polymer ?
#
loop_
_entity_poly.entity_id
_entity_poly.type
_entity_poly.pdbx_seq_one_letter_code
_entity_poly.pdbx_strand_id
1 'polypeptide(L)'
;MKYSKLQAALQHVESRPERKSWTPEELKMRNALRAEGLSWPQIAQQMPGRSVYAVKHAHRRPLTAHRHTVRRWTAAEVAKLQNLVEMFGSKWEEIARRMPRRTMGAVVAKHWSLVGSAKLTRFTEAESRLISELKSQGCTSAEIAKKLPGRTKDTIRAHVDARRYVTLSPDRVFRRKWTPTDDAQLVQMRTQGKTWEEIRETLGKKCSAGIQRLRAIKRDDLVGLKATAFHPRKWTAEEDLRLRAMREQGLTWKKIAEELGSSEASVFRRHRCIIDRKHSGADPS
;
A
#
# COMPACT_ATOMS: atom_id res chain seq x y z
N MET A 1 33.88 -10.07 -15.23
CA MET A 1 32.66 -10.78 -15.69
C MET A 1 31.38 -10.55 -14.86
N LYS A 2 31.36 -9.72 -13.79
CA LYS A 2 30.12 -9.46 -13.01
C LYS A 2 29.35 -8.18 -13.41
N TYR A 3 29.93 -7.34 -14.28
CA TYR A 3 29.33 -6.06 -14.71
C TYR A 3 28.42 -6.15 -15.95
N SER A 4 28.51 -7.21 -16.75
CA SER A 4 27.71 -7.38 -17.97
C SER A 4 26.23 -7.70 -17.68
N LYS A 5 25.94 -8.44 -16.60
CA LYS A 5 24.56 -8.79 -16.22
C LYS A 5 23.76 -7.61 -15.65
N LEU A 6 24.44 -6.61 -15.07
CA LEU A 6 23.80 -5.41 -14.52
C LEU A 6 23.44 -4.39 -15.63
N GLN A 7 24.26 -4.27 -16.68
CA GLN A 7 23.94 -3.44 -17.84
C GLN A 7 22.77 -4.02 -18.66
N ALA A 8 22.69 -5.35 -18.80
CA ALA A 8 21.54 -6.01 -19.42
C ALA A 8 20.23 -5.86 -18.62
N ALA A 9 20.31 -5.74 -17.29
CA ALA A 9 19.15 -5.52 -16.43
C ALA A 9 18.65 -4.06 -16.44
N LEU A 10 19.52 -3.09 -16.73
CA LEU A 10 19.18 -1.67 -16.85
C LEU A 10 18.57 -1.31 -18.22
N GLN A 11 18.90 -2.05 -19.28
CA GLN A 11 18.35 -1.83 -20.63
C GLN A 11 16.94 -2.41 -20.81
N HIS A 12 16.50 -3.34 -19.96
CA HIS A 12 15.13 -3.90 -19.98
C HIS A 12 14.16 -3.27 -18.96
N VAL A 13 14.39 -1.99 -18.61
CA VAL A 13 13.43 -1.16 -17.86
C VAL A 13 12.49 -0.39 -18.81
N GLU A 14 12.47 -0.73 -20.10
CA GLU A 14 11.43 -0.25 -21.02
C GLU A 14 10.12 -0.99 -20.75
N SER A 15 9.19 -0.27 -20.12
CA SER A 15 7.78 -0.57 -19.92
C SER A 15 7.46 -2.06 -19.70
N ARG A 16 7.45 -2.49 -18.44
CA ARG A 16 6.69 -3.69 -18.08
C ARG A 16 5.25 -3.47 -18.61
N PRO A 17 4.77 -4.26 -19.59
CA PRO A 17 3.49 -3.98 -20.21
C PRO A 17 2.42 -4.01 -19.13
N GLU A 18 1.61 -2.96 -19.06
CA GLU A 18 0.49 -2.89 -18.13
C GLU A 18 -0.35 -4.16 -18.27
N ARG A 19 -0.82 -4.72 -17.14
CA ARG A 19 -1.68 -5.90 -17.16
C ARG A 19 -3.02 -5.53 -17.80
N LYS A 20 -3.10 -5.61 -19.13
CA LYS A 20 -4.30 -5.26 -19.90
C LYS A 20 -5.43 -6.20 -19.51
N SER A 21 -6.47 -5.67 -18.89
CA SER A 21 -7.69 -6.42 -18.57
C SER A 21 -8.42 -6.80 -19.85
N TRP A 22 -9.05 -7.97 -19.92
CA TRP A 22 -9.84 -8.40 -21.08
C TRP A 22 -11.11 -7.57 -21.20
N THR A 23 -11.37 -7.00 -22.37
CA THR A 23 -12.63 -6.31 -22.64
C THR A 23 -13.72 -7.30 -23.08
N PRO A 24 -15.01 -7.00 -22.86
CA PRO A 24 -16.11 -7.83 -23.35
C PRO A 24 -16.07 -8.06 -24.87
N GLU A 25 -15.62 -7.06 -25.63
CA GLU A 25 -15.47 -7.12 -27.09
C GLU A 25 -14.36 -8.09 -27.51
N GLU A 26 -13.17 -8.01 -26.89
CA GLU A 26 -12.07 -8.94 -27.14
C GLU A 26 -12.47 -10.40 -26.84
N LEU A 27 -13.27 -10.61 -25.77
CA LEU A 27 -13.78 -11.92 -25.40
C LEU A 27 -14.85 -12.45 -26.38
N LYS A 28 -15.72 -11.58 -26.90
CA LYS A 28 -16.69 -11.92 -27.95
C LYS A 28 -15.97 -12.29 -29.26
N MET A 29 -15.02 -11.47 -29.69
CA MET A 29 -14.22 -11.70 -30.89
C MET A 29 -13.46 -13.04 -30.80
N ARG A 30 -12.76 -13.29 -29.69
CA ARG A 30 -12.12 -14.59 -29.43
C ARG A 30 -13.09 -15.77 -29.56
N ASN A 31 -14.31 -15.64 -29.03
CA ASN A 31 -15.29 -16.73 -29.08
C ASN A 31 -15.83 -16.96 -30.49
N ALA A 32 -16.07 -15.89 -31.25
CA ALA A 32 -16.47 -15.98 -32.66
C ALA A 32 -15.39 -16.68 -33.50
N LEU A 33 -14.14 -16.23 -33.40
CA LEU A 33 -13.01 -16.83 -34.10
C LEU A 33 -12.79 -18.31 -33.71
N ARG A 34 -13.09 -18.67 -32.46
CA ARG A 34 -13.04 -20.07 -32.03
C ARG A 34 -14.19 -20.90 -32.60
N ALA A 35 -15.38 -20.32 -32.75
CA ALA A 35 -16.54 -20.97 -33.37
C ALA A 35 -16.34 -21.18 -34.88
N GLU A 36 -15.60 -20.27 -35.53
CA GLU A 36 -15.13 -20.40 -36.92
C GLU A 36 -14.03 -21.47 -37.12
N GLY A 37 -13.59 -22.13 -36.04
CA GLY A 37 -12.63 -23.24 -36.11
C GLY A 37 -11.15 -22.85 -36.08
N LEU A 38 -10.82 -21.56 -35.89
CA LEU A 38 -9.43 -21.10 -35.87
C LEU A 38 -8.64 -21.67 -34.69
N SER A 39 -7.35 -21.89 -34.92
CA SER A 39 -6.39 -22.34 -33.89
C SER A 39 -5.94 -21.18 -32.99
N TRP A 40 -5.50 -21.48 -31.76
CA TRP A 40 -5.08 -20.45 -30.80
C TRP A 40 -4.01 -19.48 -31.31
N PRO A 41 -3.00 -19.91 -32.09
CA PRO A 41 -2.03 -19.01 -32.70
C PRO A 41 -2.67 -18.04 -33.70
N GLN A 42 -3.58 -18.52 -34.55
CA GLN A 42 -4.31 -17.70 -35.52
C GLN A 42 -5.21 -16.67 -34.82
N ILE A 43 -5.91 -17.10 -33.77
CA ILE A 43 -6.75 -16.22 -32.95
C ILE A 43 -5.90 -15.13 -32.26
N ALA A 44 -4.67 -15.44 -31.83
CA ALA A 44 -3.78 -14.47 -31.20
C ALA A 44 -3.19 -13.44 -32.18
N GLN A 45 -2.97 -13.83 -33.44
CA GLN A 45 -2.54 -12.89 -34.50
C GLN A 45 -3.57 -11.79 -34.74
N GLN A 46 -4.85 -12.10 -34.55
CA GLN A 46 -5.96 -11.15 -34.69
C GLN A 46 -6.23 -10.30 -33.43
N MET A 47 -5.44 -10.48 -32.36
CA MET A 47 -5.58 -9.74 -31.11
C MET A 47 -4.28 -9.02 -30.73
N PRO A 48 -4.06 -7.78 -31.22
CA PRO A 48 -2.84 -7.04 -30.97
C PRO A 48 -2.63 -6.82 -29.46
N GLY A 49 -1.43 -7.16 -28.98
CA GLY A 49 -1.06 -7.08 -27.56
C GLY A 49 -1.56 -8.23 -26.69
N ARG A 50 -2.07 -9.33 -27.26
CA ARG A 50 -2.42 -10.56 -26.53
C ARG A 50 -1.55 -11.73 -26.99
N SER A 51 -0.89 -12.41 -26.06
CA SER A 51 -0.13 -13.62 -26.38
C SER A 51 -1.06 -14.83 -26.60
N VAL A 52 -0.59 -15.83 -27.35
CA VAL A 52 -1.29 -17.13 -27.55
C VAL A 52 -1.71 -17.74 -26.22
N TYR A 53 -0.82 -17.67 -25.22
CA TYR A 53 -1.10 -18.13 -23.87
C TYR A 53 -2.26 -17.35 -23.22
N ALA A 54 -2.24 -16.01 -23.31
CA ALA A 54 -3.28 -15.17 -22.74
C ALA A 54 -4.66 -15.46 -23.37
N VAL A 55 -4.71 -15.64 -24.69
CA VAL A 55 -5.93 -15.99 -25.45
C VAL A 55 -6.49 -17.34 -24.98
N LYS A 56 -5.64 -18.38 -24.93
CA LYS A 56 -6.02 -19.73 -24.48
C LYS A 56 -6.49 -19.74 -23.02
N HIS A 57 -5.79 -19.03 -22.14
CA HIS A 57 -6.17 -18.91 -20.73
C HIS A 57 -7.46 -18.13 -20.52
N ALA A 58 -7.70 -17.09 -21.32
CA ALA A 58 -8.95 -16.35 -21.28
C ALA A 58 -10.11 -17.24 -21.73
N HIS A 59 -9.93 -18.10 -22.73
CA HIS A 59 -11.01 -18.98 -23.23
C HIS A 59 -11.53 -19.95 -22.16
N ARG A 60 -10.64 -20.40 -21.26
CA ARG A 60 -11.00 -21.21 -20.09
C ARG A 60 -11.89 -20.47 -19.07
N ARG A 61 -12.06 -19.14 -19.23
CA ARG A 61 -12.91 -18.30 -18.36
C ARG A 61 -14.08 -17.76 -19.21
N PRO A 62 -15.28 -18.34 -19.08
CA PRO A 62 -16.46 -17.88 -19.81
C PRO A 62 -16.77 -16.41 -19.56
N LEU A 63 -17.42 -15.74 -20.52
CA LEU A 63 -17.95 -14.38 -20.38
C LEU A 63 -18.87 -14.21 -19.15
N THR A 64 -19.54 -15.30 -18.77
CA THR A 64 -20.45 -15.39 -17.62
C THR A 64 -19.73 -15.64 -16.29
N ALA A 65 -18.40 -15.78 -16.30
CA ALA A 65 -17.60 -15.84 -15.08
C ALA A 65 -17.66 -14.45 -14.42
N HIS A 66 -18.71 -14.26 -13.62
CA HIS A 66 -18.89 -13.08 -12.79
C HIS A 66 -17.57 -12.83 -12.09
N ARG A 67 -17.00 -11.64 -12.29
CA ARG A 67 -15.80 -11.23 -11.57
C ARG A 67 -16.16 -11.38 -10.09
N HIS A 68 -15.57 -12.37 -9.43
CA HIS A 68 -15.69 -12.53 -7.98
C HIS A 68 -14.95 -11.34 -7.37
N THR A 69 -15.58 -10.18 -7.39
CA THR A 69 -15.13 -9.03 -6.62
C THR A 69 -15.19 -9.46 -5.15
N VAL A 70 -14.30 -8.89 -4.35
CA VAL A 70 -14.22 -9.13 -2.90
C VAL A 70 -15.50 -8.57 -2.26
N ARG A 71 -16.62 -9.26 -2.47
CA ARG A 71 -17.93 -8.88 -1.95
C ARG A 71 -17.96 -9.26 -0.49
N ARG A 72 -18.36 -8.33 0.37
CA ARG A 72 -18.55 -8.58 1.80
C ARG A 72 -19.56 -9.71 2.00
N TRP A 73 -19.34 -10.59 2.97
CA TRP A 73 -20.29 -11.66 3.30
C TRP A 73 -21.51 -11.05 3.99
N THR A 74 -22.70 -11.36 3.48
CA THR A 74 -23.97 -10.98 4.12
C THR A 74 -24.34 -11.99 5.21
N ALA A 75 -25.15 -11.58 6.19
CA ALA A 75 -25.62 -12.47 7.25
C ALA A 75 -26.41 -13.66 6.66
N ALA A 76 -27.23 -13.42 5.62
CA ALA A 76 -27.97 -14.48 4.94
C ALA A 76 -27.05 -15.49 4.24
N GLU A 77 -25.99 -15.04 3.58
CA GLU A 77 -24.98 -15.95 2.99
C GLU A 77 -24.23 -16.76 4.06
N VAL A 78 -23.98 -16.15 5.22
CA VAL A 78 -23.32 -16.84 6.35
C VAL A 78 -24.22 -17.91 6.95
N ALA A 79 -25.50 -17.61 7.20
CA ALA A 79 -26.48 -18.58 7.68
C ALA A 79 -26.67 -19.72 6.69
N LYS A 80 -26.78 -19.39 5.39
CA LYS A 80 -26.87 -20.41 4.32
C LYS A 80 -25.62 -21.30 4.30
N LEU A 81 -24.43 -20.74 4.45
CA LEU A 81 -23.19 -21.51 4.54
C LEU A 81 -23.20 -22.46 5.74
N GLN A 82 -23.63 -22.01 6.92
CA GLN A 82 -23.71 -22.85 8.11
C GLN A 82 -24.66 -24.04 7.89
N ASN A 83 -25.86 -23.80 7.38
CA ASN A 83 -26.83 -24.86 7.08
C ASN A 83 -26.30 -25.85 6.04
N LEU A 84 -25.63 -25.36 4.98
CA LEU A 84 -25.06 -26.24 3.95
C LEU A 84 -23.91 -27.09 4.50
N VAL A 85 -23.09 -26.56 5.40
CA VAL A 85 -22.04 -27.33 6.07
C VAL A 85 -22.63 -28.37 7.02
N GLU A 86 -23.71 -28.06 7.71
CA GLU A 86 -24.42 -29.02 8.55
C GLU A 86 -25.03 -30.17 7.74
N MET A 87 -25.64 -29.88 6.59
CA MET A 87 -26.25 -30.90 5.72
C MET A 87 -25.23 -31.73 4.92
N PHE A 88 -24.18 -31.11 4.38
CA PHE A 88 -23.26 -31.77 3.44
C PHE A 88 -21.87 -32.04 4.04
N GLY A 89 -21.60 -31.63 5.27
CA GLY A 89 -20.30 -31.75 5.92
C GLY A 89 -19.21 -31.01 5.15
N SER A 90 -18.09 -31.71 4.91
CA SER A 90 -16.90 -31.18 4.23
C SER A 90 -16.96 -31.30 2.69
N LYS A 91 -18.13 -31.48 2.08
CA LYS A 91 -18.30 -31.57 0.62
C LYS A 91 -18.28 -30.16 -0.01
N TRP A 92 -17.12 -29.51 0.02
CA TRP A 92 -16.95 -28.09 -0.32
C TRP A 92 -17.37 -27.72 -1.75
N GLU A 93 -17.16 -28.60 -2.72
CA GLU A 93 -17.60 -28.38 -4.10
C GLU A 93 -19.13 -28.31 -4.22
N GLU A 94 -19.82 -29.19 -3.49
CA GLU A 94 -21.28 -29.28 -3.46
C GLU A 94 -21.90 -28.05 -2.78
N ILE A 95 -21.24 -27.58 -1.71
CA ILE A 95 -21.61 -26.35 -1.00
C ILE A 95 -21.36 -25.12 -1.89
N ALA A 96 -20.21 -25.05 -2.57
CA ALA A 96 -19.87 -23.95 -3.47
C ALA A 96 -20.86 -23.85 -4.64
N ARG A 97 -21.31 -24.97 -5.20
CA ARG A 97 -22.32 -25.01 -6.27
C ARG A 97 -23.65 -24.38 -5.84
N ARG A 98 -24.02 -24.50 -4.56
CA ARG A 98 -25.25 -23.91 -3.97
C ARG A 98 -25.07 -22.47 -3.46
N MET A 99 -23.86 -21.93 -3.54
CA MET A 99 -23.51 -20.57 -3.13
C MET A 99 -23.17 -19.73 -4.37
N PRO A 100 -24.19 -19.23 -5.10
CA PRO A 100 -23.95 -18.47 -6.31
C PRO A 100 -23.08 -17.25 -5.99
N ARG A 101 -22.18 -16.91 -6.92
CA ARG A 101 -21.24 -15.78 -6.80
C ARG A 101 -20.13 -15.95 -5.76
N ARG A 102 -20.01 -17.09 -5.07
CA ARG A 102 -18.86 -17.43 -4.19
C ARG A 102 -18.04 -18.57 -4.80
N THR A 103 -16.71 -18.46 -4.74
CA THR A 103 -15.82 -19.56 -5.11
C THR A 103 -15.72 -20.57 -3.96
N MET A 104 -15.38 -21.82 -4.27
CA MET A 104 -15.07 -22.83 -3.25
C MET A 104 -14.03 -22.33 -2.24
N GLY A 105 -12.95 -21.70 -2.73
CA GLY A 105 -11.94 -21.11 -1.84
C GLY A 105 -12.50 -20.04 -0.90
N ALA A 106 -13.40 -19.19 -1.37
CA ALA A 106 -14.05 -18.18 -0.51
C ALA A 106 -14.97 -18.82 0.53
N VAL A 107 -15.72 -19.86 0.14
CA VAL A 107 -16.62 -20.64 1.01
C VAL A 107 -15.83 -21.31 2.13
N VAL A 108 -14.76 -22.04 1.78
CA VAL A 108 -13.88 -22.73 2.73
C VAL A 108 -13.23 -21.72 3.68
N ALA A 109 -12.65 -20.65 3.15
CA ALA A 109 -12.03 -19.59 3.96
C ALA A 109 -13.03 -18.95 4.92
N LYS A 110 -14.27 -18.70 4.48
CA LYS A 110 -15.32 -18.14 5.34
C LYS A 110 -15.72 -19.12 6.44
N HIS A 111 -15.96 -20.39 6.12
CA HIS A 111 -16.28 -21.41 7.11
C HIS A 111 -15.22 -21.48 8.21
N TRP A 112 -13.95 -21.61 7.83
CA TRP A 112 -12.85 -21.64 8.80
C TRP A 112 -12.68 -20.33 9.55
N SER A 113 -13.01 -19.17 8.95
CA SER A 113 -13.05 -17.92 9.68
C SER A 113 -14.14 -17.88 10.74
N LEU A 114 -15.29 -18.54 10.53
CA LEU A 114 -16.39 -18.61 11.49
C LEU A 114 -16.05 -19.57 12.63
N VAL A 115 -15.60 -20.78 12.28
CA VAL A 115 -15.14 -21.81 13.23
C VAL A 115 -13.93 -21.31 14.04
N GLY A 116 -13.01 -20.60 13.37
CA GLY A 116 -11.84 -19.98 14.00
C GLY A 116 -12.19 -18.75 14.82
N SER A 117 -13.18 -17.93 14.41
CA SER A 117 -13.61 -16.74 15.15
C SER A 117 -14.27 -17.07 16.49
N ALA A 118 -14.99 -18.19 16.57
CA ALA A 118 -15.56 -18.66 17.83
C ALA A 118 -14.47 -19.01 18.88
N LYS A 119 -13.23 -19.25 18.42
CA LYS A 119 -12.07 -19.59 19.27
C LYS A 119 -11.03 -18.47 19.36
N LEU A 120 -11.32 -17.29 18.80
CA LEU A 120 -10.43 -16.12 18.78
C LEU A 120 -10.83 -15.08 19.84
N THR A 121 -11.06 -15.52 21.07
CA THR A 121 -11.15 -14.59 22.20
C THR A 121 -9.82 -13.84 22.35
N ARG A 122 -9.84 -12.60 22.86
CA ARG A 122 -8.60 -11.87 23.19
C ARG A 122 -7.75 -12.74 24.12
N PHE A 123 -6.45 -12.86 23.85
CA PHE A 123 -5.54 -13.57 24.76
C PHE A 123 -5.62 -12.94 26.14
N THR A 124 -5.91 -13.75 27.15
CA THR A 124 -5.86 -13.38 28.55
C THR A 124 -4.41 -13.14 28.97
N GLU A 125 -4.22 -12.41 30.07
CA GLU A 125 -2.88 -12.18 30.62
C GLU A 125 -2.25 -13.48 31.15
N ALA A 126 -3.07 -14.45 31.59
CA ALA A 126 -2.61 -15.77 31.97
C ALA A 126 -2.07 -16.57 30.76
N GLU A 127 -2.84 -16.66 29.66
CA GLU A 127 -2.36 -17.29 28.41
C GLU A 127 -1.10 -16.62 27.88
N SER A 128 -1.05 -15.29 27.98
CA SER A 128 0.08 -14.48 27.55
C SER A 128 1.37 -14.80 28.31
N ARG A 129 1.28 -14.92 29.64
CA ARG A 129 2.41 -15.30 30.49
C ARG A 129 2.88 -16.72 30.18
N LEU A 130 1.95 -17.67 30.05
CA LEU A 130 2.26 -19.05 29.70
C LEU A 130 2.94 -19.16 28.33
N ILE A 131 2.49 -18.40 27.33
CA ILE A 131 3.13 -18.36 26.00
C ILE A 131 4.55 -17.81 26.11
N SER A 132 4.77 -16.75 26.89
CA SER A 132 6.09 -16.16 27.08
C SER A 132 7.07 -17.12 27.77
N GLU A 133 6.61 -17.80 28.83
CA GLU A 133 7.39 -18.78 29.58
C GLU A 133 7.78 -19.98 28.69
N LEU A 134 6.81 -20.60 28.02
CA LEU A 134 7.08 -21.71 27.12
C LEU A 134 8.00 -21.29 25.97
N LYS A 135 7.91 -20.04 25.50
CA LYS A 135 8.82 -19.53 24.49
C LYS A 135 10.24 -19.34 25.01
N SER A 136 10.42 -18.90 26.26
CA SER A 136 11.74 -18.84 26.91
C SER A 136 12.35 -20.22 27.15
N GLN A 137 11.53 -21.25 27.35
CA GLN A 137 11.95 -22.65 27.42
C GLN A 137 12.28 -23.27 26.05
N GLY A 138 12.22 -22.49 24.97
CA GLY A 138 12.54 -22.93 23.62
C GLY A 138 11.40 -23.64 22.87
N CYS A 139 10.20 -23.74 23.46
CA CYS A 139 9.08 -24.41 22.80
C CYS A 139 8.71 -23.73 21.46
N THR A 140 8.35 -24.55 20.48
CA THR A 140 7.84 -24.07 19.21
C THR A 140 6.39 -23.59 19.36
N SER A 141 5.95 -22.64 18.53
CA SER A 141 4.55 -22.16 18.58
C SER A 141 3.53 -23.27 18.28
N ALA A 142 3.97 -24.38 17.66
CA ALA A 142 3.14 -25.57 17.44
C ALA A 142 2.99 -26.42 18.72
N GLU A 143 4.04 -26.59 19.51
CA GLU A 143 3.96 -27.24 20.83
C GLU A 143 3.10 -26.44 21.80
N ILE A 144 3.24 -25.11 21.79
CA ILE A 144 2.43 -24.22 22.64
C ILE A 144 0.94 -24.31 22.23
N ALA A 145 0.63 -24.44 20.94
CA ALA A 145 -0.74 -24.61 20.47
C ALA A 145 -1.41 -25.89 21.00
N LYS A 146 -0.64 -26.97 21.18
CA LYS A 146 -1.16 -28.22 21.77
C LYS A 146 -1.53 -28.04 23.25
N LYS A 147 -0.85 -27.14 23.97
CA LYS A 147 -1.09 -26.84 25.39
C LYS A 147 -2.20 -25.80 25.61
N LEU A 148 -2.65 -25.11 24.56
CA LEU A 148 -3.69 -24.07 24.64
C LEU A 148 -4.91 -24.48 23.81
N PRO A 149 -5.95 -25.09 24.43
CA PRO A 149 -7.14 -25.48 23.70
C PRO A 149 -7.81 -24.28 23.05
N GLY A 150 -8.10 -24.39 21.75
CA GLY A 150 -8.70 -23.31 20.97
C GLY A 150 -7.72 -22.29 20.38
N ARG A 151 -6.42 -22.40 20.64
CA ARG A 151 -5.38 -21.58 19.98
C ARG A 151 -4.69 -22.38 18.87
N THR A 152 -4.39 -21.72 17.76
CA THR A 152 -3.59 -22.31 16.67
C THR A 152 -2.16 -21.79 16.70
N LYS A 153 -1.22 -22.53 16.10
CA LYS A 153 0.19 -22.12 15.98
C LYS A 153 0.34 -20.71 15.40
N ASP A 154 -0.54 -20.33 14.46
CA ASP A 154 -0.49 -19.05 13.78
C ASP A 154 -1.03 -17.92 14.67
N THR A 155 -2.07 -18.19 15.48
CA THR A 155 -2.54 -17.22 16.49
C THR A 155 -1.51 -16.95 17.56
N ILE A 156 -0.77 -17.98 18.00
CA ILE A 156 0.31 -17.85 18.98
C ILE A 156 1.50 -17.11 18.37
N ARG A 157 1.88 -17.42 17.12
CA ARG A 157 2.93 -16.68 16.41
C ARG A 157 2.58 -15.19 16.31
N ALA A 158 1.38 -14.87 15.82
CA ALA A 158 0.92 -13.49 15.71
C ALA A 158 0.92 -12.76 17.06
N HIS A 159 0.54 -13.46 18.14
CA HIS A 159 0.54 -12.92 19.49
C HIS A 159 1.95 -12.63 20.03
N VAL A 160 2.88 -13.56 19.84
CA VAL A 160 4.29 -13.42 20.20
C VAL A 160 4.94 -12.29 19.38
N ASP A 161 4.69 -12.25 18.08
CA ASP A 161 5.19 -11.19 17.20
C ASP A 161 4.69 -9.83 17.64
N ALA A 162 3.37 -9.68 17.85
CA ALA A 162 2.77 -8.44 18.33
C ALA A 162 3.40 -7.96 19.65
N ARG A 163 3.78 -8.88 20.55
CA ARG A 163 4.48 -8.56 21.79
C ARG A 163 5.98 -8.29 21.63
N ARG A 164 6.66 -8.99 20.73
CA ARG A 164 8.07 -8.73 20.38
C ARG A 164 8.26 -7.34 19.76
N TYR A 165 7.30 -6.89 18.94
CA TYR A 165 7.25 -5.52 18.43
C TYR A 165 6.82 -4.48 19.49
N VAL A 166 6.40 -4.90 20.70
CA VAL A 166 6.26 -3.98 21.85
C VAL A 166 7.62 -3.62 22.43
N THR A 167 8.47 -4.63 22.61
CA THR A 167 9.70 -4.52 23.40
C THR A 167 10.91 -4.06 22.58
N LEU A 168 10.94 -4.33 21.28
CA LEU A 168 12.12 -4.08 20.42
C LEU A 168 11.94 -2.95 19.39
N SER A 169 10.82 -2.20 19.40
CA SER A 169 10.49 -1.31 18.30
C SER A 169 10.58 0.18 18.67
N PRO A 170 11.55 0.93 18.09
CA PRO A 170 11.56 2.41 18.12
C PRO A 170 10.22 3.02 17.67
N ASP A 171 9.47 2.27 16.85
CA ASP A 171 8.13 2.60 16.36
C ASP A 171 7.05 2.70 17.45
N ARG A 172 7.28 2.24 18.69
CA ARG A 172 6.38 2.54 19.82
C ARG A 172 6.62 3.90 20.45
N VAL A 173 7.85 4.39 20.49
CA VAL A 173 8.15 5.78 20.90
C VAL A 173 7.35 6.73 20.00
N PHE A 174 7.37 6.45 18.70
CA PHE A 174 6.62 7.20 17.69
C PHE A 174 5.09 7.05 17.74
N ARG A 175 4.56 6.08 18.49
CA ARG A 175 3.11 5.85 18.67
C ARG A 175 2.55 6.49 19.94
N ARG A 176 3.36 7.14 20.77
CA ARG A 176 2.85 7.91 21.92
C ARG A 176 1.88 8.99 21.42
N LYS A 177 0.76 9.20 22.13
CA LYS A 177 -0.23 10.22 21.77
C LYS A 177 0.41 11.61 21.76
N TRP A 178 -0.09 12.52 20.92
CA TRP A 178 0.32 13.93 20.94
C TRP A 178 -0.23 14.59 22.20
N THR A 179 0.62 15.34 22.89
CA THR A 179 0.23 16.18 24.02
C THR A 179 0.16 17.66 23.60
N PRO A 180 -0.55 18.52 24.33
CA PRO A 180 -0.52 19.96 24.08
C PRO A 180 0.89 20.55 24.13
N THR A 181 1.76 20.01 24.98
CA THR A 181 3.19 20.38 25.03
C THR A 181 3.93 19.98 23.76
N ASP A 182 3.67 18.78 23.21
CA ASP A 182 4.24 18.36 21.93
C ASP A 182 3.77 19.29 20.80
N ASP A 183 2.53 19.76 20.84
CA ASP A 183 1.97 20.67 19.84
C ASP A 183 2.63 22.05 19.92
N ALA A 184 2.80 22.61 21.13
CA ALA A 184 3.49 23.88 21.33
C ALA A 184 4.96 23.81 20.85
N GLN A 185 5.65 22.72 21.18
CA GLN A 185 7.03 22.51 20.77
C GLN A 185 7.15 22.26 19.25
N LEU A 186 6.20 21.53 18.65
CA LEU A 186 6.12 21.36 17.20
C LEU A 186 5.96 22.70 16.49
N VAL A 187 5.08 23.57 16.98
CA VAL A 187 4.86 24.91 16.43
C VAL A 187 6.11 25.77 16.60
N GLN A 188 6.71 25.80 17.78
CA GLN A 188 7.94 26.56 18.08
C GLN A 188 9.12 26.14 17.19
N MET A 189 9.33 24.84 16.99
CA MET A 189 10.42 24.37 16.13
C MET A 189 10.18 24.74 14.66
N ARG A 190 8.92 24.82 14.23
CA ARG A 190 8.57 25.26 12.87
C ARG A 190 8.72 26.76 12.68
N THR A 191 8.43 27.58 13.70
CA THR A 191 8.70 29.04 13.64
C THR A 191 10.19 29.34 13.62
N GLN A 192 11.00 28.53 14.31
CA GLN A 192 12.46 28.59 14.27
C GLN A 192 13.06 28.07 12.96
N GLY A 193 12.25 27.56 12.02
CA GLY A 193 12.73 27.08 10.72
C GLY A 193 13.37 25.70 10.74
N LYS A 194 13.29 24.94 11.85
CA LYS A 194 13.90 23.61 11.95
C LYS A 194 13.30 22.63 10.95
N THR A 195 14.15 21.71 10.50
CA THR A 195 13.80 20.64 9.57
C THR A 195 12.94 19.59 10.26
N TRP A 196 12.21 18.81 9.46
CA TRP A 196 11.38 17.72 9.99
C TRP A 196 12.20 16.61 10.65
N GLU A 197 13.47 16.47 10.28
CA GLU A 197 14.36 15.46 10.86
C GLU A 197 14.79 15.86 12.28
N GLU A 198 15.16 17.13 12.48
CA GLU A 198 15.47 17.66 13.82
C GLU A 198 14.23 17.61 14.74
N ILE A 199 13.04 17.88 14.20
CA ILE A 199 11.76 17.74 14.93
C ILE A 199 11.50 16.28 15.30
N ARG A 200 11.82 15.35 14.41
CA ARG A 200 11.70 13.91 14.66
C ARG A 200 12.61 13.47 15.80
N GLU A 201 13.86 13.89 15.80
CA GLU A 201 14.82 13.57 16.86
C GLU A 201 14.37 14.14 18.21
N THR A 202 13.90 15.39 18.21
CA THR A 202 13.53 16.07 19.45
C THR A 202 12.21 15.56 20.03
N LEU A 203 11.17 15.38 19.21
CA LEU A 203 9.85 14.94 19.69
C LEU A 203 9.71 13.43 19.78
N GLY A 204 10.62 12.66 19.18
CA GLY A 204 10.47 11.21 19.07
C GLY A 204 9.15 10.85 18.39
N LYS A 205 8.79 11.59 17.31
CA LYS A 205 7.60 11.39 16.47
C LYS A 205 8.04 11.20 15.00
N LYS A 206 7.30 10.42 14.21
CA LYS A 206 7.56 10.31 12.77
C LYS A 206 7.39 11.69 12.10
N CYS A 207 8.23 12.02 11.12
CA CYS A 207 8.13 13.26 10.34
C CYS A 207 6.72 13.44 9.74
N SER A 208 6.14 12.36 9.20
CA SER A 208 4.78 12.35 8.66
C SER A 208 3.70 12.65 9.70
N ALA A 209 3.88 12.18 10.94
CA ALA A 209 2.97 12.46 12.05
C ALA A 209 3.04 13.93 12.47
N GLY A 210 4.25 14.53 12.49
CA GLY A 210 4.42 15.97 12.74
C GLY A 210 3.75 16.82 11.67
N ILE A 211 3.90 16.46 10.39
CA ILE A 211 3.24 17.16 9.27
C ILE A 211 1.71 17.09 9.40
N GLN A 212 1.17 15.91 9.68
CA GLN A 212 -0.28 15.73 9.85
C GLN A 212 -0.81 16.47 11.08
N ARG A 213 -0.05 16.44 12.19
CA ARG A 213 -0.44 17.16 13.42
C ARG A 213 -0.44 18.66 13.21
N LEU A 214 0.60 19.22 12.60
CA LEU A 214 0.66 20.65 12.31
C LEU A 214 -0.49 21.13 11.40
N ARG A 215 -0.92 20.29 10.45
CA ARG A 215 -2.11 20.59 9.62
C ARG A 215 -3.42 20.51 10.38
N ALA A 216 -3.48 19.71 11.44
CA ALA A 216 -4.67 19.50 12.25
C ALA A 216 -4.81 20.55 13.37
N ILE A 217 -3.70 21.17 13.81
CA ILE A 217 -3.72 22.33 14.70
C ILE A 217 -4.34 23.49 13.91
N LYS A 218 -5.51 23.97 14.37
CA LYS A 218 -6.28 25.02 13.69
C LYS A 218 -5.56 26.36 13.81
N ARG A 219 -5.73 27.22 12.78
CA ARG A 219 -5.15 28.57 12.72
C ARG A 219 -5.50 29.44 13.95
N ASP A 220 -6.66 29.21 14.56
CA ASP A 220 -7.17 30.01 15.68
C ASP A 220 -6.51 29.66 17.03
N ASP A 221 -5.92 28.47 17.16
CA ASP A 221 -5.18 28.05 18.36
C ASP A 221 -3.72 28.54 18.36
N LEU A 222 -3.30 29.26 17.30
CA LEU A 222 -1.93 29.74 17.07
C LEU A 222 -1.85 31.26 17.28
N VAL A 223 -2.12 31.71 18.50
CA VAL A 223 -1.95 33.12 18.88
C VAL A 223 -0.49 33.53 18.68
N GLY A 224 -0.23 34.43 17.74
CA GLY A 224 1.06 35.11 17.56
C GLY A 224 1.95 34.67 16.39
N LEU A 225 1.54 33.69 15.56
CA LEU A 225 2.33 33.36 14.37
C LEU A 225 1.96 34.28 13.19
N LYS A 226 2.91 35.13 12.77
CA LYS A 226 2.79 35.90 11.52
C LYS A 226 2.47 34.94 10.37
N ALA A 227 1.48 35.30 9.55
CA ALA A 227 0.94 34.51 8.43
C ALA A 227 1.97 34.05 7.38
N THR A 228 3.19 34.58 7.44
CA THR A 228 4.31 34.27 6.55
C THR A 228 5.00 32.92 6.84
N ALA A 229 4.85 32.35 8.04
CA ALA A 229 5.54 31.12 8.45
C ALA A 229 4.97 29.81 7.86
N PHE A 230 3.81 29.87 7.19
CA PHE A 230 3.04 28.68 6.78
C PHE A 230 2.97 28.43 5.27
N HIS A 231 3.69 29.20 4.46
CA HIS A 231 3.76 28.94 3.03
C HIS A 231 5.01 28.10 2.72
N PRO A 232 4.91 27.02 1.91
CA PRO A 232 6.09 26.38 1.34
C PRO A 232 6.95 27.47 0.71
N ARG A 233 8.27 27.45 0.98
CA ARG A 233 9.24 28.48 0.57
C ARG A 233 8.84 29.04 -0.80
N LYS A 234 8.36 30.28 -0.81
CA LYS A 234 7.93 30.95 -2.05
C LYS A 234 9.21 31.28 -2.80
N TRP A 235 9.36 30.66 -3.97
CA TRP A 235 10.41 31.02 -4.92
C TRP A 235 10.30 32.50 -5.26
N THR A 236 11.37 33.25 -5.04
CA THR A 236 11.44 34.67 -5.41
C THR A 236 11.75 34.83 -6.90
N ALA A 237 11.47 36.00 -7.47
CA ALA A 237 11.83 36.31 -8.86
C ALA A 237 13.35 36.23 -9.08
N GLU A 238 14.15 36.60 -8.07
CA GLU A 238 15.61 36.46 -8.09
C GLU A 238 16.05 34.99 -8.08
N GLU A 239 15.42 34.14 -7.27
CA GLU A 239 15.70 32.70 -7.25
C GLU A 239 15.30 32.03 -8.57
N ASP A 240 14.21 32.49 -9.21
CA ASP A 240 13.81 32.03 -10.55
C ASP A 240 14.82 32.47 -11.62
N LEU A 241 15.35 33.70 -11.55
CA LEU A 241 16.38 34.20 -12.45
C LEU A 241 17.68 33.40 -12.30
N ARG A 242 18.12 33.16 -11.06
CA ARG A 242 19.29 32.33 -10.74
C ARG A 242 19.10 30.89 -11.22
N LEU A 243 17.92 30.32 -11.03
CA LEU A 243 17.57 28.99 -11.52
C LEU A 243 17.65 28.90 -13.07
N ARG A 244 17.20 29.93 -13.80
CA ARG A 244 17.34 29.99 -15.27
C ARG A 244 18.81 30.11 -15.68
N ALA A 245 19.55 31.04 -15.09
CA ALA A 245 20.97 31.26 -15.42
C ALA A 245 21.83 30.01 -15.16
N MET A 246 21.62 29.31 -14.04
CA MET A 246 22.34 28.08 -13.73
C MET A 246 21.99 26.93 -14.68
N ARG A 247 20.77 26.93 -15.22
CA ARG A 247 20.33 25.96 -16.23
C ARG A 247 20.93 26.23 -17.61
N GLU A 248 21.06 27.49 -18.00
CA GLU A 248 21.77 27.91 -19.21
C GLU A 248 23.27 27.59 -19.14
N GLN A 249 23.86 27.65 -17.94
CA GLN A 249 25.24 27.21 -17.68
C GLN A 249 25.40 25.68 -17.65
N GLY A 250 24.34 24.90 -17.86
CA GLY A 250 24.39 23.43 -17.92
C GLY A 250 24.59 22.73 -16.56
N LEU A 251 24.40 23.43 -15.43
CA LEU A 251 24.60 22.85 -14.10
C LEU A 251 23.56 21.77 -13.81
N THR A 252 23.96 20.68 -13.16
CA THR A 252 23.06 19.59 -12.79
C THR A 252 22.06 20.02 -11.70
N TRP A 253 20.90 19.35 -11.64
CA TRP A 253 19.86 19.67 -10.65
C TRP A 253 20.36 19.60 -9.21
N LYS A 254 21.28 18.68 -8.95
CA LYS A 254 21.95 18.52 -7.65
C LYS A 254 22.74 19.76 -7.26
N LYS A 255 23.58 20.27 -8.15
CA LYS A 255 24.39 21.46 -7.89
C LYS A 255 23.54 22.72 -7.72
N ILE A 256 22.47 22.84 -8.51
CA ILE A 256 21.50 23.94 -8.37
C ILE A 256 20.73 23.86 -7.05
N ALA A 257 20.38 22.65 -6.61
CA ALA A 257 19.70 22.40 -5.34
C ALA A 257 20.57 22.76 -4.14
N GLU A 258 21.85 22.39 -4.17
CA GLU A 258 22.85 22.77 -3.16
C GLU A 258 23.01 24.30 -3.09
N GLU A 259 23.19 24.96 -4.22
CA GLU A 259 23.42 26.42 -4.30
C GLU A 259 22.20 27.25 -3.85
N LEU A 260 21.00 26.77 -4.15
CA LEU A 260 19.74 27.46 -3.79
C LEU A 260 19.21 27.03 -2.41
N GLY A 261 19.88 26.12 -1.70
CA GLY A 261 19.40 25.60 -0.41
C GLY A 261 18.03 24.93 -0.52
N SER A 262 17.79 24.13 -1.56
CA SER A 262 16.52 23.46 -1.81
C SER A 262 16.71 22.02 -2.24
N SER A 263 15.62 21.25 -2.30
CA SER A 263 15.68 19.87 -2.80
C SER A 263 15.66 19.82 -4.33
N GLU A 264 16.35 18.85 -4.92
CA GLU A 264 16.37 18.62 -6.37
C GLU A 264 14.97 18.56 -6.97
N ALA A 265 14.05 17.88 -6.28
CA ALA A 265 12.66 17.76 -6.70
C ALA A 265 11.87 19.08 -6.64
N SER A 266 12.27 20.02 -5.77
CA SER A 266 11.68 21.37 -5.68
C SER A 266 12.17 22.24 -6.83
N VAL A 267 13.48 22.22 -7.08
CA VAL A 267 14.15 22.94 -8.18
C VAL A 267 13.61 22.50 -9.54
N PHE A 268 13.52 21.19 -9.78
CA PHE A 268 13.00 20.63 -11.03
C PHE A 268 11.54 21.04 -11.30
N ARG A 269 10.67 20.92 -10.27
CA ARG A 269 9.26 21.34 -10.38
C ARG A 269 9.13 22.83 -10.66
N ARG A 270 9.93 23.67 -10.01
CA ARG A 270 9.91 25.12 -10.25
C ARG A 270 10.34 25.45 -11.66
N HIS A 271 11.44 24.87 -12.13
CA HIS A 271 11.94 25.08 -13.50
C HIS A 271 10.89 24.71 -14.54
N ARG A 272 10.18 23.60 -14.35
CA ARG A 272 9.07 23.21 -15.24
C ARG A 272 7.96 24.25 -15.26
N CYS A 273 7.52 24.73 -14.09
CA CYS A 273 6.52 25.79 -14.01
C CYS A 273 6.96 27.11 -14.67
N ILE A 274 8.26 27.44 -14.62
CA ILE A 274 8.82 28.62 -15.31
C ILE A 274 8.72 28.46 -16.83
N ILE A 275 9.08 27.28 -17.35
CA ILE A 275 8.98 26.98 -18.78
C ILE A 275 7.51 27.00 -19.22
N ASP A 276 6.62 26.37 -18.46
CA ASP A 276 5.18 26.30 -18.78
C ASP A 276 4.53 27.70 -18.79
N ARG A 277 4.97 28.61 -17.92
CA ARG A 277 4.54 30.02 -17.93
C ARG A 277 5.02 30.80 -19.16
N LYS A 278 6.23 30.52 -19.64
CA LYS A 278 6.78 31.13 -20.87
C LYS A 278 5.96 30.76 -22.12
N HIS A 279 5.34 29.57 -22.12
CA HIS A 279 4.48 29.11 -23.22
C HIS A 279 3.02 29.59 -23.12
N SER A 280 2.60 30.16 -21.98
CA SER A 280 1.21 30.57 -21.73
C SER A 280 1.00 32.09 -21.71
N GLY A 281 2.03 32.90 -22.03
CA GLY A 281 1.87 34.33 -22.36
C GLY A 281 1.31 35.21 -21.24
N ALA A 282 1.54 34.87 -19.97
CA ALA A 282 1.12 35.70 -18.83
C ALA A 282 2.35 36.21 -18.07
N ASP A 283 2.95 37.30 -18.57
CA ASP A 283 3.85 38.14 -17.78
C ASP A 283 3.00 39.21 -17.06
N PRO A 284 3.07 39.32 -15.73
CA PRO A 284 2.62 40.51 -15.04
C PRO A 284 3.75 41.56 -15.09
N SER A 285 3.46 42.70 -15.71
CA SER A 285 4.21 43.97 -15.56
C SER A 285 4.17 44.48 -14.12
#